data_AF-A0A524GW59-F1
#
_entry.id   AF-A0A524GW59-F1
#
_cell.length_a   1.000
_cell.length_b   1.000
_cell.length_c   1.000
_cell.angle_alpha   90.00
_cell.angle_beta   90.00
_cell.angle_gamma   90.00
#
_symmetry.space_group_name_H-M   'P 1'
#
loop_
_entity.id
_entity.type
_entity.pdbx_description
1 polymer ?
#
loop_
_entity_poly.entity_id
_entity_poly.type
_entity_poly.pdbx_seq_one_letter_code
_entity_poly.pdbx_strand_id
1 'polypeptide(L)'
;MLRKLIINITFLLCLPALSQAQEVIIGLQSNPVLSGRENKQHLTKWIGANPVELPFFDDFTGISFLPSEKWWSDSYAYINNTYSDQQITIGM
;
A
#
# COMPACT_ATOMS: atom_id res chain seq x y z
N MET A 1 31.87 -6.79 -36.58
CA MET A 1 30.51 -6.33 -36.20
C MET A 1 29.76 -7.39 -35.39
N LEU A 2 29.77 -8.66 -35.81
CA LEU A 2 29.12 -9.78 -35.10
C LEU A 2 29.50 -9.92 -33.61
N ARG A 3 30.78 -9.77 -33.24
CA ARG A 3 31.21 -9.85 -31.83
C ARG A 3 30.54 -8.80 -30.92
N LYS A 4 30.36 -7.58 -31.42
CA LYS A 4 29.66 -6.51 -30.67
C LYS A 4 28.18 -6.81 -30.55
N LEU A 5 27.58 -7.36 -31.60
CA LEU A 5 26.16 -7.77 -31.59
C LEU A 5 25.90 -8.85 -30.54
N ILE A 6 26.76 -9.88 -30.48
CA ILE A 6 26.64 -10.96 -29.49
C ILE A 6 26.72 -10.39 -28.08
N ILE A 7 27.71 -9.54 -27.78
CA ILE A 7 27.87 -8.91 -26.47
C ILE A 7 26.62 -8.11 -26.10
N ASN A 8 26.09 -7.30 -27.03
CA ASN A 8 24.91 -6.49 -26.78
C ASN A 8 23.65 -7.34 -26.53
N ILE A 9 23.46 -8.41 -27.31
CA ILE A 9 22.33 -9.33 -27.12
C ILE A 9 22.44 -10.05 -25.77
N THR A 10 23.63 -10.54 -25.42
CA THR A 10 23.86 -11.16 -24.12
C THR A 10 23.57 -10.19 -22.98
N PHE A 11 24.02 -8.94 -23.07
CA PHE A 11 23.75 -7.92 -22.05
C PHE A 11 22.25 -7.62 -21.92
N LEU A 12 21.56 -7.48 -23.06
CA LEU A 12 20.11 -7.23 -23.10
C LEU A 12 19.30 -8.38 -22.51
N LEU A 13 19.70 -9.63 -22.73
CA LEU A 13 18.95 -10.81 -22.28
C LEU A 13 19.29 -11.22 -20.84
N CYS A 14 20.53 -11.07 -20.40
CA CYS A 14 20.97 -11.56 -19.09
C CYS A 14 20.69 -10.57 -17.95
N LEU A 15 20.75 -9.25 -18.19
CA LEU A 15 20.52 -8.26 -17.13
C LEU A 15 19.10 -8.27 -16.55
N PRO A 16 18.02 -8.35 -17.35
CA PRO A 16 16.67 -8.35 -16.80
C PRO A 16 16.40 -9.58 -15.93
N ALA A 17 17.01 -10.72 -16.26
CA ALA A 17 16.87 -11.97 -15.51
C ALA A 17 17.45 -11.89 -14.09
N LEU A 18 18.34 -10.92 -13.82
CA LEU A 18 18.91 -10.67 -12.50
C LEU A 18 18.14 -9.56 -11.73
N SER A 19 17.18 -8.89 -12.37
CA SER A 19 16.43 -7.81 -11.75
C SER A 19 15.16 -8.33 -11.07
N GLN A 20 14.89 -7.82 -9.87
CA GLN A 20 13.64 -8.04 -9.12
C GLN A 20 12.78 -6.78 -9.23
N ALA A 21 12.32 -6.45 -10.45
CA ALA A 21 11.57 -5.22 -10.70
C ALA A 21 10.06 -5.38 -10.53
N GLN A 22 9.54 -6.61 -10.53
CA GLN A 22 8.11 -6.87 -10.37
C GLN A 22 7.73 -6.84 -8.89
N GLU A 23 6.68 -6.10 -8.56
CA GLU A 23 6.08 -6.13 -7.22
C GLU A 23 5.50 -7.52 -6.94
N VAL A 24 5.96 -8.14 -5.85
CA VAL A 24 5.41 -9.40 -5.37
C VAL A 24 4.37 -9.08 -4.31
N ILE A 25 3.11 -9.24 -4.69
CA ILE A 25 1.97 -9.08 -3.80
C ILE A 25 1.95 -10.24 -2.81
N ILE A 26 1.97 -9.91 -1.52
CA ILE A 26 1.79 -10.86 -0.44
C ILE A 26 0.41 -10.67 0.19
N GLY A 27 -0.24 -11.78 0.51
CA GLY A 27 -1.48 -11.75 1.26
C GLY A 27 -1.29 -11.17 2.65
N LEU A 28 -2.37 -10.72 3.27
CA LEU A 28 -2.35 -10.24 4.65
C LEU A 28 -1.95 -11.40 5.58
N GLN A 29 -0.74 -11.35 6.14
CA GLN A 29 -0.21 -12.42 6.98
C GLN A 29 -0.91 -12.53 8.34
N SER A 30 -1.47 -11.43 8.85
CA SER A 30 -2.32 -11.40 10.04
C SER A 30 -3.26 -10.21 10.01
N ASN A 31 -4.45 -10.32 10.63
CA ASN A 31 -5.34 -9.16 10.78
C ASN A 31 -5.03 -8.47 12.12
N PRO A 32 -4.31 -7.33 12.12
CA PRO A 32 -3.93 -6.66 13.36
C PRO A 32 -5.13 -6.10 14.14
N VAL A 33 -6.30 -5.93 13.48
CA VAL A 33 -7.56 -5.55 14.14
C VAL A 33 -8.09 -6.66 15.04
N LEU A 34 -7.75 -7.93 14.75
CA LEU A 34 -8.18 -9.09 15.54
C LEU A 34 -7.14 -9.52 16.59
N SER A 35 -5.90 -9.02 16.53
CA SER A 35 -4.79 -9.47 17.39
C SER A 35 -4.71 -8.78 18.76
N GLY A 36 -5.81 -8.21 19.26
CA GLY A 36 -5.92 -7.78 20.66
C GLY A 36 -5.85 -6.29 20.95
N ARG A 37 -5.77 -5.41 19.93
CA ARG A 37 -6.20 -4.02 20.12
C ARG A 37 -7.71 -4.02 19.99
N GLU A 38 -8.40 -4.05 21.13
CA GLU A 38 -9.84 -3.85 21.18
C GLU A 38 -10.20 -2.68 20.26
N ASN A 39 -10.96 -3.02 19.22
CA ASN A 39 -11.64 -2.07 18.38
C ASN A 39 -12.65 -1.38 19.32
N LYS A 40 -12.18 -0.36 20.06
CA LYS A 40 -13.06 0.67 20.61
C LYS A 40 -13.60 1.38 19.38
N GLN A 41 -14.55 0.73 18.71
CA GLN A 41 -15.37 1.34 17.70
C GLN A 41 -15.98 2.53 18.41
N HIS A 42 -15.44 3.71 18.15
CA HIS A 42 -16.01 4.95 18.61
C HIS A 42 -17.25 5.17 17.72
N LEU A 43 -18.28 4.35 17.95
CA LEU A 43 -19.63 4.44 17.37
C LEU A 43 -20.36 5.69 17.86
N THR A 44 -19.63 6.74 18.20
CA THR A 44 -20.21 8.07 18.25
C THR A 44 -20.35 8.47 16.79
N LYS A 45 -21.50 8.14 16.20
CA LYS A 45 -21.99 8.81 14.99
C LYS A 45 -21.79 10.30 15.23
N TRP A 46 -20.81 10.91 14.57
CA TRP A 46 -20.52 12.33 14.71
C TRP A 46 -21.68 13.09 14.06
N ILE A 47 -22.72 13.36 14.85
CA ILE A 47 -23.82 14.25 14.51
C ILE A 47 -23.22 15.66 14.46
N GLY A 48 -22.58 16.01 13.33
CA GLY A 48 -21.88 17.29 13.16
C GLY A 48 -20.57 17.25 12.37
N ALA A 49 -20.18 16.10 11.78
CA ALA A 49 -19.04 16.10 10.87
C ALA A 49 -19.34 16.98 9.64
N ASN A 50 -18.49 17.97 9.39
CA ASN A 50 -18.59 18.77 8.17
C ASN A 50 -18.33 17.87 6.96
N PRO A 51 -19.15 17.95 5.89
CA PRO A 51 -18.85 17.26 4.65
C PRO A 51 -17.46 17.66 4.16
N VAL A 52 -16.71 16.68 3.66
CA VAL A 52 -15.42 16.94 3.02
C VAL A 52 -15.68 17.71 1.72
N GLU A 53 -14.95 18.81 1.51
CA GLU A 53 -15.04 19.61 0.28
C GLU A 53 -14.40 18.86 -0.90
N LEU A 54 -15.05 18.91 -2.06
CA LEU A 54 -14.55 18.27 -3.27
C LEU A 54 -13.75 19.25 -4.14
N PRO A 55 -12.66 18.79 -4.79
CA PRO A 55 -12.12 17.44 -4.71
C PRO A 55 -11.29 17.20 -3.44
N PHE A 56 -11.37 16.00 -2.86
CA PHE A 56 -10.49 15.55 -1.78
C PHE A 56 -9.62 14.38 -2.23
N PHE A 57 -8.49 14.19 -1.56
CA PHE A 57 -7.54 13.10 -1.81
C PHE A 57 -6.98 12.57 -0.49
N ASP A 58 -6.89 11.25 -0.39
CA ASP A 58 -6.28 10.52 0.72
C ASP A 58 -5.46 9.37 0.11
N ASP A 59 -4.15 9.39 0.35
CA ASP A 59 -3.20 8.38 -0.17
C ASP A 59 -3.01 7.20 0.78
N PHE A 60 -3.67 7.21 1.94
CA PHE A 60 -3.57 6.19 2.97
C PHE A 60 -2.13 5.92 3.48
N THR A 61 -1.23 6.90 3.40
CA THR A 61 0.18 6.79 3.85
C THR A 61 0.38 6.90 5.37
N GLY A 62 -0.70 6.88 6.16
CA GLY A 62 -0.63 7.01 7.61
C GLY A 62 -0.01 5.80 8.31
N ILE A 63 0.38 5.99 9.59
CA ILE A 63 0.83 4.90 10.47
C ILE A 63 -0.31 4.01 10.99
N SER A 64 -1.55 4.38 10.68
CA SER A 64 -2.76 3.69 11.10
C SER A 64 -3.12 2.59 10.10
N PHE A 65 -3.63 1.47 10.61
CA PHE A 65 -4.23 0.42 9.79
C PHE A 65 -5.68 0.71 9.37
N LEU A 66 -6.23 1.83 9.84
CA LEU A 66 -7.59 2.30 9.54
C LEU A 66 -7.52 3.70 8.91
N PRO A 67 -8.45 4.04 7.99
CA PRO A 67 -8.59 5.37 7.43
C PRO A 67 -8.71 6.46 8.50
N SER A 68 -8.28 7.67 8.16
CA SER A 68 -8.35 8.79 9.08
C SER A 68 -9.80 9.22 9.34
N GLU A 69 -10.19 9.30 10.62
CA GLU A 69 -11.49 9.85 11.04
C GLU A 69 -11.69 11.32 10.61
N LYS A 70 -10.63 12.01 10.16
CA LYS A 70 -10.71 13.35 9.58
C LYS A 70 -11.50 13.37 8.27
N TRP A 71 -11.42 12.30 7.49
CA TRP A 71 -11.97 12.22 6.14
C TRP A 71 -12.99 11.08 5.98
N TRP A 72 -12.92 10.06 6.83
CA TRP A 72 -13.75 8.86 6.75
C TRP A 72 -14.63 8.74 7.99
N SER A 73 -15.93 8.59 7.76
CA SER A 73 -16.93 8.47 8.84
C SER A 73 -17.01 7.07 9.47
N ASP A 74 -16.38 6.08 8.84
CA ASP A 74 -16.37 4.69 9.26
C ASP A 74 -14.96 4.09 9.21
N SER A 75 -14.85 2.87 9.71
CA SER A 75 -13.62 2.09 9.75
C SER A 75 -13.78 0.74 9.04
N TYR A 76 -14.52 0.69 7.92
CA TYR A 76 -14.75 -0.54 7.16
C TYR A 76 -13.62 -0.88 6.18
N ALA A 77 -12.73 0.08 5.88
CA ALA A 77 -11.52 -0.17 5.11
C ALA A 77 -10.32 -0.45 6.03
N TYR A 78 -9.38 -1.25 5.51
CA TYR A 78 -8.11 -1.56 6.16
C TYR A 78 -6.97 -1.08 5.27
N ILE A 79 -5.99 -0.41 5.87
CA ILE A 79 -4.77 0.04 5.20
C ILE A 79 -3.70 -1.04 5.38
N ASN A 80 -3.34 -1.71 4.28
CA ASN A 80 -2.29 -2.73 4.26
C ASN A 80 -0.95 -2.13 3.81
N ASN A 81 -0.14 -1.68 4.78
CA ASN A 81 1.20 -1.18 4.53
C ASN A 81 2.28 -2.28 4.41
N THR A 82 1.86 -3.55 4.41
CA THR A 82 2.71 -4.73 4.19
C THR A 82 2.17 -5.56 3.02
N TYR A 83 1.70 -4.88 1.98
CA TYR A 83 1.04 -5.54 0.85
C TYR A 83 2.03 -6.22 -0.09
N SER A 84 3.26 -5.71 -0.20
CA SER A 84 4.32 -6.33 -0.98
C SER A 84 5.50 -6.78 -0.12
N ASP A 85 6.18 -7.83 -0.59
CA ASP A 85 7.33 -8.44 0.13
C ASP A 85 8.49 -7.47 0.33
N GLN A 86 8.80 -6.65 -0.67
CA GLN A 86 9.89 -5.67 -0.67
C GLN A 86 9.34 -4.25 -0.84
N GLN A 87 8.36 -3.88 -0.01
CA GLN A 87 7.69 -2.59 -0.11
C GLN A 87 8.66 -1.43 0.18
N ILE A 88 8.96 -0.61 -0.84
CA ILE A 88 9.89 0.53 -0.72
C ILE A 88 9.19 1.78 -0.14
N THR A 89 7.89 1.95 -0.42
CA THR A 89 7.09 3.11 0.03
C THR A 89 5.68 2.66 0.41
N ILE A 90 5.02 3.39 1.32
CA ILE A 90 3.62 3.13 1.73
C ILE A 90 2.59 3.95 0.94
N GLY A 91 3.05 4.72 -0.04
CA GLY A 91 2.27 5.59 -0.93
C GLY A 91 3.16 6.70 -1.49
N MET A 92 2.56 7.67 -2.18
CA MET A 92 3.27 8.74 -2.89
C MET A 92 3.51 9.97 -2.03
#